data_AF-A0A7W1AFW7-F1
#
_entry.id   AF-A0A7W1AFW7-F1
#
_cell.length_a   1.000
_cell.length_b   1.000
_cell.length_c   1.000
_cell.angle_alpha   90.00
_cell.angle_beta   90.00
_cell.angle_gamma   90.00
#
_symmetry.space_group_name_H-M   'P 1'
#
loop_
_entity.id
_entity.type
_entity.pdbx_description
1 polymer ?
#
loop_
_entity_poly.entity_id
_entity_poly.type
_entity_poly.pdbx_seq_one_letter_code
_entity_poly.pdbx_strand_id
1 'polypeptide(L)'
;MANSMSLSDFSMLVGAAPRWCQNALLALDLGFRYERYLAQSLGLARLLQQGYGMPLRRAMTTAEAALKLSPPARVRLAASDGVTALELDVPRYLSRFALRAARLSSDAPPRPGRPKRANRGGGIAAGAAYGLDIGALRSGLRASPAERLERLDANQRLIAALRAGRTPT
;
A
#
# COMPACT_ATOMS: atom_id res chain seq x y z
N MET A 1 13.41 0.87 12.75
CA MET A 1 11.96 1.11 12.58
C MET A 1 11.60 0.83 11.13
N ALA A 2 10.77 -0.18 10.86
CA ALA A 2 10.37 -0.50 9.49
C ALA A 2 9.35 0.56 9.02
N ASN A 3 9.77 1.43 8.11
CA ASN A 3 8.86 2.35 7.40
C ASN A 3 8.03 1.52 6.41
N SER A 4 6.95 0.92 6.91
CA SER A 4 5.94 0.28 6.08
C SER A 4 5.23 1.35 5.24
N MET A 5 5.20 1.17 3.92
CA MET A 5 4.49 2.08 3.00
C MET A 5 3.19 1.45 2.48
N SER A 6 2.35 2.25 1.81
CA SER A 6 1.16 1.70 1.16
C SER A 6 1.54 0.87 -0.07
N LEU A 7 0.65 -0.04 -0.51
CA LEU A 7 0.85 -0.78 -1.77
C LEU A 7 0.97 0.18 -2.97
N SER A 8 0.25 1.30 -2.95
CA SER A 8 0.32 2.31 -4.01
C SER A 8 1.72 2.90 -4.11
N ASP A 9 2.27 3.39 -2.99
CA ASP A 9 3.62 3.96 -2.93
C ASP A 9 4.69 2.93 -3.31
N PHE A 10 4.53 1.71 -2.80
CA PHE A 10 5.39 0.58 -3.14
C PHE A 10 5.42 0.34 -4.65
N SER A 11 4.25 0.25 -5.27
CA SER A 11 4.11 0.02 -6.71
C SER A 11 4.73 1.16 -7.54
N MET A 12 4.57 2.41 -7.10
CA MET A 12 5.19 3.58 -7.73
C MET A 12 6.72 3.56 -7.62
N LEU A 13 7.29 3.18 -6.46
CA LEU A 13 8.73 3.03 -6.28
C LEU A 13 9.31 1.93 -7.18
N VAL A 14 8.69 0.75 -7.18
CA VAL A 14 9.03 -0.38 -8.06
C VAL A 14 8.87 0.03 -9.53
N GLY A 15 7.94 0.95 -9.82
CA GLY A 15 7.59 1.42 -11.15
C GLY A 15 6.70 0.44 -11.91
N ALA A 16 5.91 -0.38 -11.20
CA ALA A 16 5.07 -1.44 -11.74
C ALA A 16 3.62 -1.30 -11.25
N ALA A 17 2.67 -1.98 -11.89
CA ALA A 17 1.29 -2.00 -11.42
C ALA A 17 1.17 -2.71 -10.05
N PRO A 18 0.23 -2.30 -9.18
CA PRO A 18 0.00 -2.93 -7.88
C PRO A 18 -0.21 -4.46 -7.96
N ARG A 19 -1.01 -4.92 -8.93
CA ARG A 19 -1.27 -6.35 -9.15
C ARG A 19 -0.01 -7.13 -9.50
N TRP A 20 0.90 -6.53 -10.28
CA TRP A 20 2.18 -7.15 -10.59
C TRP A 20 3.03 -7.30 -9.33
N CYS A 21 3.07 -6.27 -8.47
CA CYS A 21 3.82 -6.32 -7.21
C CYS A 21 3.32 -7.43 -6.29
N GLN A 22 1.99 -7.56 -6.13
CA GLN A 22 1.40 -8.63 -5.32
C GLN A 22 1.72 -10.02 -5.88
N ASN A 23 1.56 -10.22 -7.19
CA ASN A 23 1.91 -11.49 -7.84
C ASN A 23 3.39 -11.81 -7.71
N ALA A 24 4.26 -10.81 -7.82
CA ALA A 24 5.70 -10.98 -7.68
C ALA A 24 6.07 -11.41 -6.25
N LEU A 25 5.49 -10.79 -5.23
CA LEU A 25 5.70 -11.18 -3.83
C LEU A 25 5.22 -12.61 -3.57
N LEU A 26 4.03 -12.99 -4.06
CA LEU A 26 3.52 -14.36 -3.98
C LEU A 26 4.44 -15.36 -4.69
N ALA A 27 4.90 -15.04 -5.91
CA ALA A 27 5.78 -15.93 -6.68
C ALA A 27 7.16 -16.11 -6.02
N LEU A 28 7.59 -15.13 -5.22
CA LEU A 28 8.83 -15.15 -4.45
C LEU A 28 8.67 -15.74 -3.04
N ASP A 29 7.45 -16.13 -2.64
CA ASP A 29 7.11 -16.57 -1.27
C ASP A 29 7.48 -15.53 -0.20
N LEU A 30 7.29 -14.25 -0.54
CA LEU A 30 7.53 -13.13 0.35
C LEU A 30 6.19 -12.61 0.91
N GLY A 31 6.17 -12.31 2.20
CA GLY A 31 5.01 -11.68 2.83
C GLY A 31 4.71 -10.29 2.25
N PHE A 32 3.48 -9.81 2.42
CA PHE A 32 3.02 -8.48 1.97
C PHE A 32 3.58 -7.34 2.85
N ARG A 33 4.91 -7.25 2.96
CA ARG A 33 5.62 -6.20 3.67
C ARG A 33 6.12 -5.18 2.67
N TYR A 34 5.47 -4.02 2.64
CA TYR A 34 5.84 -2.96 1.71
C TYR A 34 6.96 -2.11 2.32
N GLU A 35 8.19 -2.60 2.18
CA GLU A 35 9.38 -1.93 2.68
C GLU A 35 10.19 -1.28 1.56
N ARG A 36 10.91 -0.20 1.86
CA ARG A 36 11.68 0.55 0.86
C ARG A 36 12.79 -0.27 0.22
N TYR A 37 13.53 -1.03 1.02
CA TYR A 37 14.58 -1.91 0.52
C TYR A 37 14.01 -3.01 -0.38
N LEU A 38 12.83 -3.54 -0.02
CA LEU A 38 12.12 -4.50 -0.86
C LEU A 38 11.67 -3.88 -2.18
N ALA A 39 11.14 -2.65 -2.17
CA ALA A 39 10.76 -1.93 -3.38
C ALA A 39 11.96 -1.70 -4.32
N GLN A 40 13.13 -1.46 -3.75
CA GLN A 40 14.38 -1.23 -4.48
C GLN A 40 14.92 -2.54 -5.10
N SER A 41 14.98 -3.62 -4.33
CA SER A 41 15.39 -4.93 -4.86
C SER A 41 14.41 -5.44 -5.91
N LEU A 42 13.11 -5.36 -5.65
CA LEU A 42 12.07 -5.80 -6.59
C LEU A 42 12.01 -4.93 -7.85
N GLY A 43 12.23 -3.63 -7.73
CA GLY A 43 12.32 -2.71 -8.87
C GLY A 43 13.49 -3.02 -9.79
N LEU A 44 14.66 -3.35 -9.24
CA LEU A 44 15.81 -3.79 -10.04
C LEU A 44 15.57 -5.18 -10.64
N ALA A 45 15.00 -6.12 -9.87
CA ALA A 45 14.65 -7.46 -10.36
C ALA A 45 13.68 -7.41 -11.55
N ARG A 46 12.71 -6.49 -11.53
CA ARG A 46 11.81 -6.27 -12.67
C ARG A 46 12.55 -5.80 -13.93
N LEU A 47 13.50 -4.87 -13.79
CA LEU A 47 14.29 -4.41 -14.93
C LEU A 47 15.13 -5.55 -15.54
N LEU A 48 15.66 -6.42 -14.69
CA LEU A 48 16.36 -7.63 -15.13
C LEU A 48 15.44 -8.60 -15.87
N GLN A 49 14.24 -8.81 -15.36
CA GLN A 49 13.23 -9.67 -15.99
C GLN A 49 12.80 -9.10 -17.35
N GLN A 50 12.50 -7.80 -17.44
CA GLN A 50 12.00 -7.16 -18.66
C GLN A 50 13.10 -6.97 -19.72
N GLY A 51 14.31 -6.57 -19.29
CA GLY A 51 15.41 -6.28 -20.21
C GLY A 51 16.14 -7.52 -20.70
N TYR A 52 16.22 -8.57 -19.88
CA TYR A 52 17.05 -9.75 -20.16
C TYR A 52 16.30 -11.07 -20.08
N GLY A 53 14.98 -11.06 -19.90
CA GLY A 53 14.16 -12.27 -19.79
C GLY A 53 14.46 -13.13 -18.56
N MET A 54 15.15 -12.58 -17.55
CA MET A 54 15.61 -13.35 -16.40
C MET A 54 14.42 -13.85 -15.56
N PRO A 55 14.37 -15.13 -15.14
CA PRO A 55 13.35 -15.62 -14.22
C PRO A 55 13.34 -14.80 -12.93
N LEU A 56 12.14 -14.43 -12.45
CA LEU A 56 11.98 -13.47 -11.35
C LEU A 56 12.76 -13.83 -10.09
N ARG A 57 12.79 -15.13 -9.70
CA ARG A 57 13.57 -15.61 -8.54
C ARG A 57 15.06 -15.31 -8.69
N ARG A 58 15.62 -15.61 -9.86
CA ARG A 58 17.03 -15.33 -10.17
C ARG A 58 17.28 -13.82 -10.22
N ALA A 59 16.38 -13.07 -10.85
CA ALA A 59 16.45 -11.61 -10.92
C ALA A 59 16.46 -10.97 -9.52
N MET A 60 15.66 -11.49 -8.59
CA MET A 60 15.63 -11.02 -7.20
C MET A 60 16.96 -11.28 -6.50
N THR A 61 17.48 -12.51 -6.56
CA THR A 61 18.78 -12.84 -5.95
C THR A 61 19.92 -11.98 -6.50
N THR A 62 19.90 -11.74 -7.81
CA THR A 62 20.88 -10.89 -8.49
C THR A 62 20.74 -9.44 -8.07
N ALA A 63 19.52 -8.91 -7.98
CA ALA A 63 19.25 -7.55 -7.55
C ALA A 63 19.72 -7.30 -6.11
N GLU A 64 19.43 -8.23 -5.18
CA GLU A 64 19.88 -8.13 -3.79
C GLU A 64 21.41 -8.17 -3.69
N ALA A 65 22.07 -9.08 -4.40
CA ALA A 65 23.54 -9.16 -4.43
C ALA A 65 24.16 -7.86 -4.97
N ALA A 66 23.60 -7.32 -6.06
CA ALA A 66 24.07 -6.06 -6.65
C ALA A 66 23.88 -4.86 -5.70
N LEU A 67 22.78 -4.82 -4.94
CA LEU A 67 22.47 -3.73 -4.00
C LEU A 67 23.26 -3.81 -2.68
N LYS A 68 23.81 -4.97 -2.31
CA LYS A 68 24.65 -5.14 -1.11
C LYS A 68 26.09 -4.65 -1.30
N LEU A 69 26.54 -4.40 -2.54
CA LEU A 69 27.88 -3.90 -2.82
C LEU A 69 28.02 -2.44 -2.37
N SER A 70 29.05 -2.17 -1.56
CA SER A 70 29.38 -0.84 -1.05
C SER A 70 30.83 -0.47 -1.43
N PRO A 71 31.06 0.63 -2.16
CA PRO A 71 30.06 1.53 -2.74
C PRO A 71 29.26 0.86 -3.88
N PRO A 72 28.05 1.36 -4.20
CA PRO A 72 27.31 0.91 -5.38
C PRO A 72 28.19 1.14 -6.62
N ALA A 73 28.46 0.06 -7.35
CA ALA A 73 29.32 0.07 -8.52
C ALA A 73 28.62 -0.57 -9.71
N ARG A 74 29.25 -0.53 -10.88
CA ARG A 74 28.80 -1.35 -12.00
C ARG A 74 29.10 -2.82 -11.70
N VAL A 75 28.05 -3.64 -11.68
CA VAL A 75 28.18 -5.06 -11.34
C VAL A 75 28.22 -5.87 -12.61
N ARG A 76 29.33 -6.57 -12.86
CA ARG A 76 29.44 -7.54 -13.95
C ARG A 76 29.10 -8.92 -13.43
N LEU A 77 28.05 -9.52 -13.97
CA LEU A 77 27.61 -10.87 -13.64
C LEU A 77 28.00 -11.78 -14.79
N ALA A 78 28.96 -12.67 -14.56
CA ALA A 78 29.32 -13.69 -15.54
C ALA A 78 28.31 -14.85 -15.47
N ALA A 79 27.87 -15.34 -16.62
CA ALA A 79 27.25 -16.66 -16.71
C ALA A 79 28.30 -17.74 -16.42
N SER A 80 27.86 -18.89 -15.90
CA SER A 80 28.73 -20.01 -15.52
C SER A 80 29.51 -20.60 -16.69
N ASP A 81 29.06 -20.35 -17.92
CA ASP A 81 29.73 -20.74 -19.17
C ASP A 81 30.82 -19.74 -19.61
N GLY A 82 30.92 -18.58 -18.95
CA GLY A 82 31.90 -17.53 -19.26
C GLY A 82 31.62 -16.75 -20.55
N VAL A 83 30.58 -17.09 -21.31
CA VAL A 83 30.33 -16.54 -22.65
C VAL A 83 29.51 -15.25 -22.60
N THR A 84 28.65 -15.08 -21.60
CA THR A 84 27.85 -13.87 -21.42
C THR A 84 28.11 -13.17 -20.11
N ALA A 85 28.29 -11.85 -20.17
CA ALA A 85 28.39 -10.99 -18.99
C ALA A 85 27.32 -9.90 -19.02
N LEU A 86 26.64 -9.73 -17.90
CA LEU A 86 25.63 -8.69 -17.69
C LEU A 86 26.24 -7.57 -16.84
N GLU A 87 26.24 -6.34 -17.36
CA GLU A 87 26.70 -5.15 -16.62
C GLU A 87 25.49 -4.37 -16.08
N LEU A 88 25.46 -4.17 -14.76
CA LEU A 88 24.41 -3.43 -14.07
C LEU A 88 24.94 -2.11 -13.54
N ASP A 89 24.46 -0.99 -14.09
CA ASP A 89 24.72 0.35 -13.55
C ASP A 89 23.82 0.63 -12.34
N VAL A 90 24.22 0.07 -11.19
CA VAL A 90 23.51 0.22 -9.91
C VAL A 90 23.39 1.70 -9.51
N PRO A 91 24.43 2.54 -9.58
CA PRO A 91 24.31 3.97 -9.28
C PRO A 91 23.21 4.67 -10.07
N ARG A 92 23.14 4.45 -11.39
CA ARG A 92 22.07 5.04 -12.22
C ARG A 92 20.69 4.53 -11.84
N TYR A 93 20.56 3.25 -11.50
CA TYR A 93 19.32 2.70 -10.97
C TYR A 93 18.92 3.40 -9.65
N LEU A 94 19.84 3.54 -8.70
CA LEU A 94 19.60 4.19 -7.41
C LEU A 94 19.18 5.64 -7.56
N SER A 95 19.81 6.40 -8.46
CA SER A 95 19.41 7.79 -8.76
C SER A 95 17.98 7.87 -9.28
N ARG A 96 17.57 6.96 -10.16
CA ARG A 96 16.18 6.88 -10.66
C ARG A 96 15.20 6.48 -9.56
N PHE A 97 15.58 5.55 -8.70
CA PHE A 97 14.76 5.14 -7.56
C PHE A 97 14.58 6.31 -6.56
N ALA A 98 15.65 7.04 -6.26
CA ALA A 98 15.62 8.22 -5.40
C ALA A 98 14.72 9.32 -5.99
N LEU A 99 14.76 9.54 -7.30
CA LEU A 99 13.87 10.49 -7.98
C LEU A 99 12.39 10.12 -7.80
N ARG A 100 12.03 8.83 -7.95
CA ARG A 100 10.64 8.37 -7.71
C ARG A 100 10.24 8.57 -6.25
N ALA A 101 11.13 8.24 -5.31
CA ALA A 101 10.89 8.43 -3.88
C ALA A 101 10.72 9.92 -3.51
N ALA A 102 11.47 10.81 -4.16
CA ALA A 102 11.33 12.25 -3.97
C ALA A 102 9.97 12.75 -4.49
N ARG A 103 9.51 12.27 -5.66
CA ARG A 103 8.19 12.62 -6.22
C ARG A 103 7.04 12.22 -5.31
N LEU A 104 7.11 11.03 -4.71
CA LEU A 104 6.13 10.60 -3.70
C LEU A 104 6.09 11.53 -2.49
N SER A 105 7.25 12.04 -2.07
CA SER A 105 7.34 12.99 -0.96
C SER A 105 6.85 14.40 -1.35
N SER A 106 7.02 14.82 -2.60
CA SER A 106 6.60 16.15 -3.08
C SER A 106 5.11 16.23 -3.41
N ASP A 107 4.50 15.12 -3.83
CA ASP A 107 3.05 15.02 -4.07
C ASP A 107 2.26 14.80 -2.76
N ALA A 108 2.96 14.67 -1.63
CA ALA A 108 2.30 14.74 -0.33
C ALA A 108 1.69 16.13 -0.15
N PRO A 109 0.39 16.25 0.17
CA PRO A 109 -0.24 17.55 0.35
C PRO A 109 0.56 18.37 1.37
N PRO A 110 0.78 19.67 1.12
CA PRO A 110 1.57 20.51 2.01
C PRO A 110 1.03 20.35 3.43
N ARG A 111 1.93 20.03 4.38
CA ARG A 111 1.58 19.90 5.79
C ARG A 111 0.76 21.13 6.16
N PRO A 112 -0.52 20.98 6.57
CA PRO A 112 -1.30 22.14 6.94
C PRO A 112 -0.56 22.80 8.09
N GLY A 113 -0.13 24.06 7.89
CA GLY A 113 0.24 24.92 9.00
C GLY A 113 -0.89 24.93 10.03
N ARG A 114 -0.59 25.37 11.26
CA ARG A 114 -1.49 25.41 12.42
C ARG A 114 -2.97 25.44 11.99
N PRO A 115 -3.77 24.40 12.28
CA PRO A 115 -5.08 24.25 11.69
C PRO A 115 -5.89 25.52 11.92
N LYS A 116 -6.28 26.20 10.83
CA LYS A 116 -7.36 27.19 10.90
C LYS A 116 -8.57 26.41 11.42
N ARG A 117 -9.17 26.87 12.53
CA ARG A 117 -10.32 26.23 13.18
C ARG A 117 -11.26 25.70 12.10
N ALA A 118 -11.38 24.37 12.01
CA ALA A 118 -12.17 23.73 10.97
C ALA A 118 -13.58 24.33 10.96
N ASN A 119 -14.08 24.68 9.77
CA ASN A 119 -15.47 25.08 9.61
C ASN A 119 -16.35 23.94 10.15
N ARG A 120 -17.13 24.26 11.19
CA ARG A 120 -18.07 23.36 11.86
C ARG A 120 -19.13 22.88 10.84
N GLY A 121 -18.84 21.84 10.07
CA GLY A 121 -19.79 21.31 9.10
C GLY A 121 -19.27 20.26 8.12
N GLY A 122 -17.96 20.24 7.82
CA GLY A 122 -17.41 19.40 6.75
C GLY A 122 -17.57 17.88 6.96
N GLY A 123 -17.42 17.40 8.20
CA GLY A 123 -17.52 15.96 8.49
C GLY A 123 -18.93 15.38 8.26
N ILE A 124 -19.97 16.20 8.45
CA ILE A 124 -21.36 15.78 8.23
C ILE A 124 -21.65 15.67 6.73
N ALA A 125 -21.18 16.65 5.95
CA ALA A 125 -21.35 16.64 4.49
C ALA A 125 -20.59 15.48 3.83
N ALA A 126 -19.37 15.20 4.28
CA ALA A 126 -18.58 14.06 3.80
C ALA A 126 -19.24 12.71 4.13
N GLY A 127 -19.83 12.57 5.33
CA GLY A 127 -20.56 11.36 5.70
C GLY A 127 -21.82 11.13 4.85
N ALA A 128 -22.61 12.18 4.60
CA ALA A 128 -23.78 12.09 3.73
C ALA A 128 -23.41 11.72 2.28
N ALA A 129 -22.32 12.28 1.74
CA ALA A 129 -21.82 11.93 0.41
C ALA A 129 -21.34 10.48 0.30
N TYR A 130 -20.92 9.88 1.43
CA TYR A 130 -20.55 8.47 1.54
C TYR A 130 -21.77 7.54 1.77
N GLY A 131 -22.99 8.08 1.79
CA GLY A 131 -24.22 7.31 2.01
C GLY A 131 -24.55 7.02 3.48
N LEU A 132 -23.89 7.69 4.43
CA LEU A 132 -24.27 7.59 5.84
C LEU A 132 -25.55 8.38 6.10
N ASP A 133 -26.55 7.74 6.70
CA ASP A 133 -27.77 8.43 7.15
C ASP A 133 -27.49 9.26 8.40
N ILE A 134 -27.08 10.50 8.18
CA ILE A 134 -26.83 11.48 9.24
C ILE A 134 -28.13 11.83 9.98
N GLY A 135 -29.29 11.67 9.34
CA GLY A 135 -30.60 11.87 9.96
C GLY A 135 -30.84 10.88 11.09
N ALA A 136 -30.59 9.59 10.84
CA ALA A 136 -30.64 8.54 11.86
C ALA A 136 -29.67 8.82 13.03
N LEU A 137 -28.44 9.23 12.74
CA LEU A 137 -27.44 9.56 13.76
C LEU A 137 -27.84 10.78 14.61
N ARG A 138 -28.36 11.85 14.00
CA ARG A 138 -28.86 13.02 14.73
C ARG A 138 -30.06 12.67 15.60
N SER A 139 -30.95 11.82 15.12
CA SER A 139 -32.12 11.38 15.89
C SER A 139 -31.71 10.56 17.13
N GLY A 140 -30.68 9.72 17.00
CA GLY A 140 -30.13 8.94 18.11
C GLY A 140 -29.39 9.79 19.15
N LEU A 141 -28.73 10.86 18.73
CA LEU A 141 -28.05 11.78 19.65
C LEU A 141 -29.02 12.71 20.41
N ARG A 142 -30.22 12.94 19.88
CA ARG A 142 -31.28 13.71 20.56
C ARG A 142 -32.11 12.86 21.52
N ALA A 143 -32.07 11.53 21.39
CA ALA A 143 -32.78 10.61 22.26
C ALA A 143 -32.16 10.60 23.66
N SER A 144 -33.00 10.44 24.68
CA SER A 144 -32.55 10.28 26.06
C SER A 144 -31.77 8.96 26.22
N PRO A 145 -30.91 8.82 27.25
CA PRO A 145 -30.23 7.55 27.53
C PRO A 145 -31.18 6.34 27.64
N ALA A 146 -32.36 6.53 28.23
CA ALA A 146 -33.37 5.48 28.38
C ALA A 146 -33.95 5.04 27.02
N GLU A 147 -34.34 5.99 26.18
CA GLU A 147 -34.85 5.73 24.83
C GLU A 147 -33.83 5.03 23.93
N ARG A 148 -32.53 5.32 24.12
CA ARG A 148 -31.46 4.63 23.40
C ARG A 148 -31.33 3.17 23.81
N LEU A 149 -31.48 2.86 25.10
CA LEU A 149 -31.46 1.48 25.60
C LEU A 149 -32.65 0.68 25.07
N GLU A 150 -33.86 1.25 25.13
CA GLU A 150 -35.06 0.60 24.59
C GLU A 150 -34.94 0.31 23.09
N ARG A 151 -34.39 1.26 22.32
CA ARG A 151 -34.12 1.04 20.89
C ARG A 151 -33.08 -0.04 20.64
N LEU A 152 -32.04 -0.13 21.48
CA LEU A 152 -31.04 -1.20 21.37
C LEU A 152 -31.66 -2.57 21.65
N ASP A 153 -32.51 -2.68 22.67
CA ASP A 153 -33.21 -3.92 23.02
C ASP A 153 -34.19 -4.33 21.90
N ALA A 154 -34.94 -3.38 21.34
CA ALA A 154 -35.82 -3.63 20.20
C ALA A 154 -35.04 -4.12 18.97
N ASN A 155 -33.90 -3.50 18.66
CA ASN A 155 -33.03 -3.91 17.55
C ASN A 155 -32.43 -5.30 17.79
N GLN A 156 -32.01 -5.63 19.02
CA GLN A 156 -31.50 -6.96 19.35
C GLN A 156 -32.56 -8.03 19.15
N ARG A 157 -33.81 -7.79 19.58
CA ARG A 157 -34.94 -8.71 19.38
C ARG A 157 -35.25 -8.91 17.90
N LEU A 158 -35.24 -7.83 17.12
CA LEU A 158 -35.44 -7.87 15.67
C LEU A 158 -34.36 -8.73 14.99
N ILE A 159 -33.08 -8.50 15.31
CA ILE A 159 -31.96 -9.25 14.74
C ILE A 159 -32.04 -10.73 15.12
N ALA A 160 -32.42 -11.03 16.37
CA ALA A 160 -32.63 -12.40 16.82
C ALA A 160 -33.78 -13.10 16.05
N ALA A 161 -34.90 -12.39 15.82
CA ALA A 161 -36.03 -12.92 15.06
C ALA A 161 -35.66 -13.20 13.59
N LEU A 162 -34.96 -12.26 12.94
CA LEU A 162 -34.47 -12.42 11.56
C LEU A 162 -33.50 -13.60 11.42
N ARG A 163 -32.57 -13.77 12.38
CA ARG A 163 -31.66 -14.93 12.41
C ARG A 163 -32.39 -16.26 12.64
N ALA A 164 -33.51 -16.22 13.37
CA ALA A 164 -34.36 -17.38 13.59
C ALA A 164 -35.37 -17.63 12.45
N GLY A 165 -35.34 -16.84 11.37
CA GLY A 165 -36.24 -16.98 10.22
C GLY A 165 -37.70 -16.64 10.53
N ARG A 166 -37.97 -15.87 11.60
CA ARG A 166 -39.31 -15.43 12.00
C ARG A 166 -39.50 -13.97 11.65
N THR A 167 -40.62 -13.65 10.99
CA THR A 167 -41.05 -12.27 10.79
C THR A 167 -41.54 -11.72 12.13
N PRO A 168 -40.99 -10.61 12.62
CA PRO A 168 -41.49 -9.96 13.84
C PRO A 168 -42.84 -9.30 13.52
N THR A 169 -43.89 -9.75 14.20
CA THR A 169 -45.22 -9.13 14.21
C THR A 169 -45.30 -8.01 15.24
#